data_AF-A0A943AVB4-F1
#
_entry.id   AF-A0A943AVB4-F1
#
_cell.length_a   1.000
_cell.length_b   1.000
_cell.length_c   1.000
_cell.angle_alpha   90.00
_cell.angle_beta   90.00
_cell.angle_gamma   90.00
#
_symmetry.space_group_name_H-M   'P 1'
#
loop_
_entity.id
_entity.type
_entity.pdbx_description
1 polymer ?
#
loop_
_entity_poly.entity_id
_entity_poly.type
_entity_poly.pdbx_seq_one_letter_code
_entity_poly.pdbx_strand_id
1 'polypeptide(L)' 'MTTHRLKIQEQYADAVLNGTKTFEIRKNDRGYEVGDKIVFDVVTNEGYAVGAAARHPLNGAAY' A
#
# COMPACT_ATOMS: atom_id res chain seq x y z
N MET A 1 -2.26 12.34 -13.67
CA MET A 1 -2.19 10.93 -13.23
C MET A 1 -0.76 10.61 -12.85
N THR A 2 -0.50 10.61 -11.55
CA THR A 2 0.78 10.28 -10.93
C THR A 2 0.68 8.91 -10.27
N THR A 3 1.78 8.15 -10.22
CA THR A 3 1.84 6.89 -9.46
C THR A 3 2.64 7.11 -8.18
N HIS A 4 2.01 6.86 -7.04
CA HIS A 4 2.60 7.04 -5.71
C HIS A 4 3.02 5.70 -5.13
N ARG A 5 4.29 5.53 -4.80
CA ARG A 5 4.76 4.37 -4.02
C ARG A 5 4.64 4.62 -2.52
N LEU A 6 3.95 3.73 -1.83
CA LEU A 6 3.64 3.88 -0.41
C LEU A 6 3.90 2.58 0.34
N LYS A 7 4.49 2.69 1.53
CA LYS A 7 4.52 1.55 2.47
C LYS A 7 3.12 1.28 3.02
N ILE A 8 2.83 -0.01 3.24
CA ILE A 8 1.65 -0.49 3.95
C ILE A 8 2.05 -1.68 4.84
N GLN A 9 1.51 -1.74 6.05
CA GLN A 9 1.73 -2.90 6.92
C GLN A 9 0.94 -4.10 6.42
N GLU A 10 1.47 -5.31 6.62
CA GLU A 10 0.89 -6.58 6.18
C GLU A 10 -0.60 -6.71 6.53
N GLN A 11 -1.00 -6.43 7.77
CA GLN A 11 -2.41 -6.51 8.20
C GLN A 11 -3.37 -5.62 7.40
N TYR A 12 -2.90 -4.48 6.89
CA TYR A 12 -3.70 -3.59 6.05
C TYR A 12 -3.62 -3.99 4.57
N ALA A 13 -2.50 -4.57 4.15
CA ALA A 13 -2.36 -5.14 2.81
C ALA A 13 -3.32 -6.32 2.61
N ASP A 14 -3.47 -7.18 3.62
CA ASP A 14 -4.47 -8.27 3.64
C ASP A 14 -5.90 -7.71 3.51
N ALA A 15 -6.20 -6.64 4.24
CA ALA A 15 -7.51 -5.97 4.19
C ALA A 15 -7.81 -5.32 2.83
N VAL A 16 -6.79 -4.81 2.13
CA VAL A 16 -6.93 -4.34 0.74
C VAL A 16 -7.18 -5.52 -0.19
N LEU A 17 -6.39 -6.60 -0.06
CA LEU A 17 -6.47 -7.77 -0.92
C LEU A 17 -7.84 -8.49 -0.81
N ASN A 18 -8.41 -8.54 0.39
CA ASN A 18 -9.74 -9.14 0.62
C ASN A 18 -10.91 -8.16 0.39
N GLY A 19 -10.62 -6.90 0.02
CA GLY A 19 -11.62 -5.89 -0.32
C GLY A 19 -12.34 -5.24 0.86
N THR A 20 -11.98 -5.56 2.11
CA THR A 20 -12.59 -4.93 3.30
C THR A 20 -12.07 -3.51 3.55
N LYS A 21 -10.87 -3.20 3.07
CA LYS A 21 -10.28 -1.86 3.14
C LYS A 21 -10.32 -1.19 1.77
N THR A 22 -11.18 -0.19 1.65
CA THR A 22 -11.46 0.53 0.39
C THR A 22 -11.00 1.99 0.41
N PHE A 23 -10.27 2.42 1.46
CA PHE A 23 -9.81 3.80 1.63
C PHE A 23 -8.40 3.86 2.25
N GLU A 24 -7.71 4.98 2.05
CA GLU A 24 -6.43 5.32 2.65
C GLU A 24 -6.51 6.66 3.42
N ILE A 25 -5.97 6.70 4.63
CA ILE A 25 -5.78 7.95 5.38
C ILE A 25 -4.30 8.30 5.33
N ARG A 26 -3.97 9.42 4.69
CA ARG A 26 -2.58 9.91 4.53
C ARG A 26 -2.53 11.41 4.70
N LYS A 27 -1.39 11.91 5.19
CA LYS A 27 -1.07 13.34 5.06
C LYS A 27 -0.92 13.66 3.58
N ASN A 28 -1.53 14.74 3.11
CA ASN A 28 -1.38 15.17 1.72
C ASN A 28 -0.07 15.95 1.51
N ASP A 29 1.06 15.25 1.61
CA ASP A 29 2.41 15.80 1.39
C ASP A 29 2.95 15.54 -0.03
N ARG A 30 2.15 14.92 -0.90
CA ARG A 30 2.49 14.55 -2.27
C ARG A 30 1.54 15.12 -3.32
N GLY A 31 0.53 15.88 -2.90
CA GLY A 31 -0.50 16.41 -3.79
C GLY A 31 -1.33 15.31 -4.43
N TYR A 32 -1.91 14.41 -3.63
CA TYR A 32 -2.76 13.34 -4.14
C TYR A 32 -4.00 13.91 -4.85
N GLU A 33 -4.26 13.42 -6.06
CA GLU A 33 -5.41 13.83 -6.87
C GLU A 33 -6.27 12.62 -7.28
N VAL A 34 -7.54 12.87 -7.59
CA VAL A 34 -8.44 11.83 -8.12
C VAL A 34 -7.88 11.32 -9.45
N GLY A 35 -7.79 9.99 -9.58
CA GLY A 35 -7.23 9.33 -10.77
C GLY A 35 -5.74 8.98 -10.66
N ASP A 36 -5.06 9.39 -9.58
CA ASP A 36 -3.73 8.87 -9.25
C ASP A 36 -3.77 7.38 -8.91
N LYS A 37 -2.63 6.71 -9.08
CA LYS A 37 -2.45 5.29 -8.77
C LYS A 37 -1.58 5.11 -7.55
N ILE A 38 -1.88 4.11 -6.73
CA ILE A 38 -1.03 3.74 -5.59
C ILE A 38 -0.39 2.38 -5.87
N VAL A 39 0.92 2.29 -5.65
CA VAL A 39 1.65 1.03 -5.62
C VAL A 39 2.13 0.81 -4.19
N PHE A 40 1.75 -0.33 -3.62
CA PHE A 40 2.11 -0.64 -2.24
C PHE A 40 3.41 -1.43 -2.15
N ASP A 41 4.30 -0.98 -1.25
CA ASP A 41 5.42 -1.76 -0.76
C ASP A 41 5.04 -2.34 0.61
N VAL A 42 4.80 -3.65 0.66
CA VAL A 42 4.32 -4.30 1.88
C VAL A 42 5.49 -4.48 2.87
N VAL A 43 5.26 -4.05 4.11
CA VAL A 43 6.23 -4.14 5.20
C VAL A 43 5.63 -4.86 6.40
N THR A 44 6.47 -5.41 7.27
CA THR A 44 6.00 -5.96 8.54
C THR A 44 5.43 -4.86 9.43
N ASN A 45 4.79 -5.25 10.53
CA ASN A 45 4.24 -4.30 11.50
C ASN A 45 5.34 -3.42 12.14
N GLU A 46 6.59 -3.87 12.16
CA GLU A 46 7.77 -3.12 12.60
C GLU A 46 8.34 -2.17 11.51
N GLY A 47 7.79 -2.20 10.30
CA GLY A 47 8.12 -1.27 9.22
C GLY A 47 9.26 -1.70 8.27
N TYR A 48 9.75 -2.94 8.42
CA TYR A 48 10.82 -3.49 7.58
C TYR A 48 10.24 -4.42 6.51
N ALA A 49 10.81 -4.39 5.30
CA ALA A 49 10.52 -5.41 4.29
C ALA A 49 11.41 -6.62 4.57
N VAL A 50 10.82 -7.69 5.09
CA VAL A 50 11.50 -8.99 5.26
C VAL A 50 10.69 -10.10 4.63
N GLY A 51 11.38 -11.17 4.23
CA GLY A 51 10.89 -12.43 3.63
C GLY A 51 9.39 -12.54 3.31
N ALA A 52 8.55 -12.62 4.35
CA ALA A 52 7.09 -12.79 4.21
C ALA A 52 6.40 -11.54 3.61
N ALA A 53 6.58 -10.36 4.21
CA ALA A 53 5.98 -9.11 3.73
C ALA A 53 6.38 -8.80 2.27
N ALA A 54 7.64 -9.05 1.90
CA ALA A 54 8.12 -8.85 0.53
C ALA A 54 7.46 -9.78 -0.51
N ARG A 55 6.94 -10.94 -0.09
CA ARG A 55 6.25 -11.93 -0.94
C ARG A 55 4.73 -11.72 -0.98
N HIS A 56 4.20 -10.75 -0.24
CA HIS A 56 2.77 -10.51 -0.18
C HIS A 56 2.21 -10.18 -1.58
N PRO A 57 1.04 -10.71 -2.01
CA PRO A 57 0.51 -10.55 -3.36
C PRO A 57 0.28 -9.09 -3.80
N LEU A 58 0.00 -8.21 -2.84
CA LEU A 58 -0.18 -6.78 -3.07
C LEU A 58 1.14 -6.02 -3.31
N ASN A 59 2.30 -6.62 -3.01
CA ASN A 59 3.58 -5.95 -3.10
C ASN A 59 3.93 -5.62 -4.56
N GLY A 60 4.08 -4.34 -4.88
CA GLY A 60 4.32 -3.85 -6.24
C GLY A 60 3.09 -3.82 -7.14
N ALA A 61 1.91 -4.25 -6.66
CA ALA A 61 0.66 -4.15 -7.40
C ALA A 61 0.14 -2.71 -7.38
N ALA A 62 -0.39 -2.25 -8.52
CA ALA A 62 -1.10 -0.98 -8.60
C ALA A 62 -2.58 -1.21 -8.26
N TYR A 63 -3.12 -0.36 -7.40
CA TYR A 63 -4.54 -0.33 -7.04
C TYR A 63 -5.11 1.08 -7.24
#